data_AF-A0A9E4LIV9-F1
#
_entry.id   AF-A0A9E4LIV9-F1
#
_cell.length_a   1.000
_cell.length_b   1.000
_cell.length_c   1.000
_cell.angle_alpha   90.00
_cell.angle_beta   90.00
_cell.angle_gamma   90.00
#
_symmetry.space_group_name_H-M   'P 1'
#
loop_
_entity.id
_entity.type
_entity.pdbx_description
1 polymer ?
#
loop_
_entity_poly.entity_id
_entity_poly.type
_entity_poly.pdbx_seq_one_letter_code
_entity_poly.pdbx_strand_id
1 'polypeptide(L)'
;MREFLRPLSNEFIESWSNKHPDSLGSKLSKFVEEGELPDWENARVALIGVQEDRRARKNDGAGEGPDYVRGALYDLFFGRWSFDVVDLGNIEPGNRVDDTYFALSAVVHELAKADCIPIIIGGSQDLTFANYKAYEKLEQSVNICSVDAQFDLGVNNQELSNETYLSHIILQKPNILFNFSNIGFQTYYVHQEEIDLMESLHFERHRIGLFHHNIGEAEPILRDADIVSFDMRSIRHSDAPANRHGSPNGWYGEEACAIARYAGMSDKLTSFGIYEYNPQYDRHEQTAKLGAQMIWYFLEGISVRKNDFPFGDRSSYAKYIVPNSTLDQDLHFYKSDRSGRWWIEVPLQGDPSIFHKRHALIPCSYFDYLQAAEDEIPDRWMSAFRKLS
;
A
#
# COMPACT_ATOMS: atom_id res chain seq x y z
N MET A 1 -1.18 21.37 7.07
CA MET A 1 -1.19 20.80 5.69
C MET A 1 -0.67 21.80 4.66
N ARG A 2 -1.35 22.93 4.40
CA ARG A 2 -1.00 23.90 3.34
C ARG A 2 0.46 24.38 3.33
N GLU A 3 1.04 24.62 4.51
CA GLU A 3 2.42 25.12 4.63
C GLU A 3 3.51 24.13 4.15
N PHE A 4 3.15 22.86 3.98
CA PHE A 4 4.06 21.78 3.58
C PHE A 4 3.99 21.44 2.08
N LEU A 5 2.98 21.95 1.39
CA LEU A 5 2.72 21.64 -0.01
C LEU A 5 3.18 22.79 -0.90
N ARG A 6 3.69 22.42 -2.07
CA ARG A 6 4.13 23.34 -3.12
C ARG A 6 3.31 23.08 -4.38
N PRO A 7 2.87 24.14 -5.08
CA PRO A 7 2.12 23.99 -6.32
C PRO A 7 2.98 23.32 -7.39
N LEU A 8 2.32 22.72 -8.36
CA LEU A 8 3.00 22.19 -9.55
C LEU A 8 3.72 23.32 -10.28
N SER A 9 4.90 23.04 -10.85
CA SER A 9 5.68 24.07 -11.52
C SER A 9 4.95 24.62 -12.75
N ASN A 10 5.23 25.88 -13.09
CA ASN A 10 4.66 26.50 -14.29
C ASN A 10 5.06 25.73 -15.56
N GLU A 11 6.29 25.21 -15.64
CA GLU A 11 6.72 24.39 -16.78
C GLU A 11 5.88 23.12 -16.91
N PHE A 12 5.57 22.47 -15.78
CA PHE A 12 4.72 21.29 -15.76
C PHE A 12 3.30 21.63 -16.21
N ILE A 13 2.71 22.72 -15.70
CA ILE A 13 1.37 23.17 -16.08
C ILE A 13 1.30 23.52 -17.58
N GLU A 14 2.29 24.25 -18.10
CA GLU A 14 2.37 24.61 -19.52
C GLU A 14 2.45 23.39 -20.42
N SER A 15 3.24 22.38 -20.04
CA SER A 15 3.33 21.10 -20.78
C SER A 15 1.98 20.37 -20.89
N TRP A 16 1.04 20.70 -20.01
CA TRP A 16 -0.27 20.08 -19.86
C TRP A 16 -1.45 20.92 -20.36
N SER A 17 -1.19 22.14 -20.82
CA SER A 17 -2.22 23.12 -21.21
C SER A 17 -3.05 22.73 -22.45
N ASN A 18 -2.55 21.85 -23.32
CA ASN A 18 -3.16 21.51 -24.61
C ASN A 18 -3.46 20.01 -24.79
N LYS A 19 -3.95 19.37 -23.73
CA LYS A 19 -4.22 17.93 -23.72
C LYS A 19 -5.71 17.65 -23.88
N HIS A 20 -6.06 16.38 -24.13
CA HIS A 20 -7.44 16.01 -24.41
C HIS A 20 -8.34 16.30 -23.18
N PRO A 21 -9.52 16.95 -23.33
CA PRO A 21 -10.37 17.35 -22.20
C PRO A 21 -10.80 16.21 -21.27
N ASP A 22 -10.86 14.98 -21.79
CA ASP A 22 -11.17 13.78 -21.01
C ASP A 22 -9.98 13.08 -20.34
N SER A 23 -8.76 13.60 -20.49
CA SER A 23 -7.62 13.06 -19.77
C SER A 23 -7.72 13.37 -18.27
N LEU A 24 -7.03 12.57 -17.45
CA LEU A 24 -6.91 12.82 -16.01
C LEU A 24 -6.37 14.22 -15.76
N GLY A 25 -5.27 14.58 -16.44
CA GLY A 25 -4.68 15.91 -16.33
C GLY A 25 -5.68 17.02 -16.60
N SER A 26 -6.63 16.87 -17.54
CA SER A 26 -7.60 17.93 -17.81
C SER A 26 -8.78 17.96 -16.81
N LYS A 27 -9.08 16.86 -16.13
CA LYS A 27 -10.25 16.74 -15.22
C LYS A 27 -9.95 16.94 -13.74
N LEU A 28 -8.73 16.63 -13.31
CA LEU A 28 -8.33 16.75 -11.91
C LEU A 28 -8.27 18.22 -11.48
N SER A 29 -8.78 18.52 -10.29
CA SER A 29 -8.47 19.78 -9.60
C SER A 29 -7.04 19.70 -9.05
N LYS A 30 -6.24 20.76 -9.24
CA LYS A 30 -4.80 20.72 -8.96
C LYS A 30 -4.35 21.96 -8.20
N PHE A 31 -3.33 21.79 -7.37
CA PHE A 31 -2.64 22.89 -6.74
C PHE A 31 -1.66 23.55 -7.72
N VAL A 32 -2.05 24.70 -8.29
CA VAL A 32 -1.31 25.40 -9.35
C VAL A 32 -0.79 26.79 -8.96
N GLU A 33 -1.35 27.41 -7.93
CA GLU A 33 -0.97 28.74 -7.48
C GLU A 33 -0.78 28.74 -5.95
N GLU A 34 0.28 29.39 -5.47
CA GLU A 34 0.53 29.47 -4.03
C GLU A 34 -0.63 30.12 -3.30
N GLY A 35 -1.28 29.32 -2.45
CA GLY A 35 -2.21 29.79 -1.45
C GLY A 35 -3.66 29.36 -1.63
N GLU A 36 -4.01 28.74 -2.75
CA GLU A 36 -5.33 28.13 -2.93
C GLU A 36 -5.15 26.65 -3.22
N LEU A 37 -5.30 25.82 -2.18
CA LEU A 37 -5.40 24.37 -2.38
C LEU A 37 -6.72 24.05 -3.10
N PRO A 38 -6.75 23.03 -3.98
CA PRO A 38 -8.01 22.53 -4.51
C PRO A 38 -8.90 22.00 -3.38
N ASP A 39 -10.21 21.88 -3.62
CA ASP A 39 -11.17 21.32 -2.65
C ASP A 39 -10.87 19.84 -2.40
N TRP A 40 -10.01 19.58 -1.41
CA TRP A 40 -9.56 18.25 -1.04
C TRP A 40 -10.42 17.63 0.06
N GLU A 41 -11.19 18.42 0.80
CA GLU A 41 -12.04 17.95 1.90
C GLU A 41 -13.20 17.08 1.40
N ASN A 42 -13.69 17.36 0.19
CA ASN A 42 -14.74 16.55 -0.46
C ASN A 42 -14.17 15.48 -1.43
N ALA A 43 -12.85 15.49 -1.65
CA ALA A 43 -12.21 14.55 -2.56
C ALA A 43 -12.06 13.16 -1.92
N ARG A 44 -12.17 12.11 -2.73
CA ARG A 44 -11.95 10.74 -2.26
C ARG A 44 -10.47 10.38 -2.23
N VAL A 45 -9.68 11.01 -3.10
CA VAL A 45 -8.26 10.71 -3.29
C VAL A 45 -7.48 11.99 -3.48
N ALA A 46 -6.30 12.06 -2.87
CA ALA A 46 -5.34 13.13 -3.06
C ALA A 46 -3.99 12.59 -3.55
N LEU A 47 -3.50 13.10 -4.67
CA LEU A 47 -2.15 12.82 -5.16
C LEU A 47 -1.16 13.75 -4.46
N ILE A 48 -0.05 13.20 -3.96
CA ILE A 48 1.04 13.97 -3.37
C ILE A 48 2.36 13.43 -3.90
N GLY A 49 3.17 14.29 -4.50
CA GLY A 49 4.56 13.97 -4.81
C GLY A 49 5.47 14.28 -3.62
N VAL A 50 6.46 13.44 -3.33
CA VAL A 50 7.41 13.68 -2.25
C VAL A 50 8.82 13.60 -2.82
N GLN A 51 9.46 14.74 -2.95
CA GLN A 51 10.75 14.87 -3.65
C GLN A 51 11.94 14.58 -2.74
N GLU A 52 11.87 13.51 -1.94
CA GLU A 52 12.87 13.14 -0.93
C GLU A 52 13.53 11.81 -1.26
N ASP A 53 14.87 11.83 -1.34
CA ASP A 53 15.70 10.66 -1.59
C ASP A 53 17.03 10.66 -0.82
N ARG A 54 17.22 11.57 0.15
CA ARG A 54 18.49 11.68 0.89
C ARG A 54 18.84 10.43 1.70
N ARG A 55 17.88 9.51 1.89
CA ARG A 55 18.09 8.19 2.51
C ARG A 55 17.83 7.01 1.54
N ALA A 56 17.75 7.29 0.24
CA ALA A 56 17.68 6.29 -0.83
C ALA A 56 19.07 5.72 -1.12
N ARG A 57 19.50 4.72 -0.34
CA ARG A 57 20.81 4.11 -0.53
C ARG A 57 20.95 3.56 -1.94
N LYS A 58 21.97 4.06 -2.64
CA LYS A 58 22.32 3.69 -4.03
C LYS A 58 21.22 4.00 -5.06
N ASN A 59 20.24 4.84 -4.72
CA ASN A 59 19.18 5.26 -5.63
C ASN A 59 18.98 6.79 -5.62
N ASP A 60 20.08 7.54 -5.47
CA ASP A 60 20.10 9.00 -5.58
C ASP A 60 19.49 9.45 -6.93
N GLY A 61 18.64 10.47 -6.90
CA GLY A 61 17.87 10.95 -8.05
C GLY A 61 16.40 10.51 -8.03
N ALA A 62 16.01 9.57 -7.16
CA ALA A 62 14.61 9.15 -7.02
C ALA A 62 13.68 10.30 -6.58
N GLY A 63 14.21 11.33 -5.89
CA GLY A 63 13.46 12.51 -5.48
C GLY A 63 12.93 13.34 -6.66
N GLU A 64 13.54 13.22 -7.84
CA GLU A 64 13.08 13.88 -9.08
C GLU A 64 11.91 13.13 -9.74
N GLY A 65 11.61 11.91 -9.28
CA GLY A 65 10.65 11.01 -9.88
C GLY A 65 9.17 11.45 -9.91
N PRO A 66 8.62 12.13 -8.89
CA PRO A 66 7.18 12.32 -8.77
C PRO A 66 6.50 12.94 -9.99
N ASP A 67 7.09 14.00 -10.56
CA ASP A 67 6.49 14.73 -11.69
C ASP A 67 6.49 13.93 -13.00
N TYR A 68 7.42 12.99 -13.19
CA TYR A 68 7.42 12.11 -14.37
C TYR A 68 6.26 11.12 -14.33
N VAL A 69 6.05 10.47 -13.17
CA VAL A 69 4.91 9.56 -12.99
C VAL A 69 3.59 10.34 -13.11
N ARG A 70 3.53 11.53 -12.49
CA ARG A 70 2.38 12.43 -12.60
C ARG A 70 2.10 12.84 -14.04
N GLY A 71 3.13 13.20 -14.81
CA GLY A 71 3.00 13.56 -16.22
C GLY A 71 2.41 12.43 -17.05
N ALA A 72 2.92 11.20 -16.87
CA ALA A 72 2.38 10.02 -17.53
C ALA A 72 0.94 9.69 -17.09
N LEU A 73 0.60 9.89 -15.82
CA LEU A 73 -0.75 9.71 -15.29
C LEU A 73 -1.74 10.68 -15.93
N TYR A 74 -1.34 11.94 -16.07
CA TYR A 74 -2.20 12.97 -16.63
C TYR A 74 -2.59 12.67 -18.10
N ASP A 75 -1.74 11.93 -18.84
CA ASP A 75 -1.96 11.47 -20.23
C ASP A 75 -3.00 10.37 -20.35
N LEU A 76 -3.31 9.66 -19.27
CA LEU A 76 -4.33 8.62 -19.28
C LEU A 76 -5.74 9.24 -19.28
N PHE A 77 -6.69 8.55 -19.88
CA PHE A 77 -8.10 8.95 -19.83
C PHE A 77 -8.70 8.70 -18.47
N PHE A 78 -9.56 9.63 -18.03
CA PHE A 78 -10.34 9.47 -16.81
C PHE A 78 -11.24 8.23 -16.91
N GLY A 79 -11.20 7.36 -15.90
CA GLY A 79 -12.06 6.17 -15.86
C GLY A 79 -13.53 6.53 -15.59
N ARG A 80 -14.42 5.54 -15.62
CA ARG A 80 -15.83 5.75 -15.25
C ARG A 80 -16.02 5.72 -13.74
N TRP A 81 -15.41 6.67 -13.05
CA TRP A 81 -15.45 6.79 -11.59
C TRP A 81 -16.47 7.84 -11.17
N SER A 82 -17.04 7.66 -9.97
CA SER A 82 -18.06 8.55 -9.40
C SER A 82 -17.54 9.28 -8.15
N PHE A 83 -16.26 9.65 -8.14
CA PHE A 83 -15.61 10.36 -7.04
C PHE A 83 -14.56 11.32 -7.57
N ASP A 84 -14.27 12.35 -6.78
CA ASP A 84 -13.28 13.36 -7.11
C ASP A 84 -11.88 12.98 -6.65
N VAL A 85 -10.90 13.37 -7.46
CA VAL A 85 -9.48 13.19 -7.21
C VAL A 85 -8.81 14.55 -7.35
N VAL A 86 -7.97 14.90 -6.39
CA VAL A 86 -7.22 16.16 -6.38
C VAL A 86 -5.73 15.90 -6.45
N ASP A 87 -4.98 16.82 -7.06
CA ASP A 87 -3.52 16.85 -6.98
C ASP A 87 -3.08 17.97 -6.05
N LEU A 88 -2.46 17.61 -4.94
CA LEU A 88 -2.00 18.55 -3.92
C LEU A 88 -0.59 19.07 -4.20
N GLY A 89 0.00 18.71 -5.34
CA GLY A 89 1.34 19.12 -5.71
C GLY A 89 2.41 18.29 -5.00
N ASN A 90 3.50 18.94 -4.60
CA ASN A 90 4.68 18.27 -4.08
C ASN A 90 5.04 18.72 -2.66
N ILE A 91 5.64 17.81 -1.89
CA ILE A 91 6.42 18.12 -0.69
C ILE A 91 7.89 18.16 -1.12
N GLU A 92 8.51 19.34 -1.00
CA GLU A 92 9.93 19.54 -1.26
C GLU A 92 10.79 19.09 -0.06
N PRO A 93 12.07 18.74 -0.27
CA PRO A 93 13.00 18.49 0.82
C PRO A 93 13.08 19.64 1.81
N GLY A 94 12.81 19.35 3.08
CA GLY A 94 13.12 20.28 4.17
C GLY A 94 14.62 20.40 4.42
N ASN A 95 15.03 21.28 5.34
CA ASN A 95 16.44 21.46 5.70
C ASN A 95 17.07 20.14 6.19
N ARG A 96 16.30 19.35 6.94
CA ARG A 96 16.63 17.98 7.36
C ARG A 96 15.62 16.99 6.78
N VAL A 97 16.02 15.73 6.62
CA VAL A 97 15.10 14.64 6.25
C VAL A 97 13.94 14.54 7.23
N ASP A 98 14.21 14.73 8.53
CA ASP A 98 13.18 14.70 9.57
C ASP A 98 12.11 15.78 9.38
N ASP A 99 12.45 16.93 8.77
CA ASP A 99 11.49 18.00 8.44
C ASP A 99 10.55 17.52 7.33
N THR A 100 11.08 16.84 6.30
CA THR A 100 10.27 16.24 5.23
C THR A 100 9.35 15.15 5.76
N TYR A 101 9.84 14.29 6.67
CA TYR A 101 9.01 13.27 7.30
C TYR A 101 7.89 13.86 8.14
N PHE A 102 8.17 14.95 8.88
CA PHE A 102 7.15 15.66 9.63
C PHE A 102 6.08 16.24 8.71
N ALA A 103 6.50 16.89 7.61
CA ALA A 103 5.62 17.41 6.58
C ALA A 103 4.72 16.32 5.99
N LEU A 104 5.29 15.22 5.51
CA LEU A 104 4.54 14.10 4.95
C LEU A 104 3.57 13.49 5.96
N SER A 105 4.03 13.23 7.18
CA SER A 105 3.21 12.69 8.27
C SER A 105 2.02 13.61 8.59
N ALA A 106 2.24 14.93 8.63
CA ALA A 106 1.18 15.90 8.88
C ALA A 106 0.16 15.96 7.74
N VAL A 107 0.60 15.89 6.48
CA VAL A 107 -0.30 15.87 5.32
C VAL A 107 -1.14 14.59 5.30
N VAL A 108 -0.51 13.42 5.43
CA VAL A 108 -1.20 12.13 5.45
C VAL A 108 -2.20 12.05 6.61
N HIS A 109 -1.84 12.57 7.79
CA HIS A 109 -2.72 12.56 8.96
C HIS A 109 -4.03 13.30 8.69
N GLU A 110 -3.95 14.53 8.16
CA GLU A 110 -5.12 15.35 7.88
C GLU A 110 -6.00 14.73 6.78
N LEU A 111 -5.39 14.13 5.74
CA LEU A 111 -6.13 13.44 4.68
C LEU A 111 -6.85 12.19 5.18
N ALA A 112 -6.13 11.32 5.89
CA ALA A 112 -6.70 10.08 6.44
C ALA A 112 -7.83 10.37 7.43
N LYS A 113 -7.69 11.42 8.25
CA LYS A 113 -8.75 11.88 9.17
C LYS A 113 -10.01 12.36 8.45
N ALA A 114 -9.87 12.86 7.22
CA ALA A 114 -10.98 13.33 6.38
C ALA A 114 -11.50 12.25 5.41
N ASP A 115 -11.12 10.99 5.59
CA ASP A 115 -11.48 9.88 4.67
C ASP A 115 -11.05 10.12 3.19
N CYS A 116 -10.04 10.97 3.00
CA CYS A 116 -9.39 11.24 1.72
C CYS A 116 -8.11 10.39 1.63
N ILE A 117 -8.01 9.53 0.62
CA ILE A 117 -6.93 8.56 0.50
C ILE A 117 -5.70 9.23 -0.14
N PRO A 118 -4.57 9.42 0.57
CA PRO A 118 -3.33 9.84 -0.06
C PRO A 118 -2.79 8.74 -0.99
N ILE A 119 -2.48 9.14 -2.22
CA ILE A 119 -1.57 8.42 -3.12
C ILE A 119 -0.23 9.16 -3.09
N ILE A 120 0.75 8.52 -2.47
CA ILE A 120 2.10 9.06 -2.32
C ILE A 120 2.95 8.59 -3.50
N ILE A 121 3.45 9.55 -4.27
CA ILE A 121 4.46 9.32 -5.30
C ILE A 121 5.76 9.88 -4.74
N GLY A 122 6.60 9.05 -4.12
CA GLY A 122 7.70 9.59 -3.31
C GLY A 122 9.00 8.84 -3.47
N GLY A 123 10.11 9.58 -3.63
CA GLY A 123 11.40 9.05 -4.07
C GLY A 123 11.83 7.78 -3.36
N SER A 124 12.27 7.90 -2.12
CA SER A 124 12.75 6.76 -1.34
C SER A 124 11.65 6.04 -0.57
N GLN A 125 11.74 4.71 -0.45
CA GLN A 125 10.73 3.92 0.27
C GLN A 125 10.74 4.14 1.80
N ASP A 126 11.79 4.73 2.37
CA ASP A 126 11.80 5.12 3.79
C ASP A 126 10.70 6.11 4.15
N LEU A 127 10.12 6.81 3.17
CA LEU A 127 8.93 7.62 3.35
C LEU A 127 7.72 6.82 3.89
N THR A 128 7.73 5.49 3.76
CA THR A 128 6.78 4.59 4.43
C THR A 128 6.78 4.80 5.95
N PHE A 129 7.93 5.09 6.55
CA PHE A 129 8.03 5.40 7.99
C PHE A 129 7.27 6.69 8.36
N ALA A 130 7.37 7.72 7.53
CA ALA A 130 6.64 8.97 7.73
C ALA A 130 5.12 8.80 7.52
N ASN A 131 4.73 7.99 6.52
CA ASN A 131 3.34 7.57 6.30
C ASN A 131 2.79 6.84 7.52
N TYR A 132 3.51 5.83 8.04
CA TYR A 132 3.16 5.12 9.27
C TYR A 132 2.99 6.07 10.47
N LYS A 133 3.90 7.03 10.66
CA LYS A 133 3.81 8.02 11.76
C LYS A 133 2.58 8.90 11.72
N ALA A 134 1.96 9.09 10.56
CA ALA A 134 0.70 9.85 10.46
C ALA A 134 -0.43 9.20 11.28
N TYR A 135 -0.41 7.87 11.39
CA TYR A 135 -1.43 7.08 12.09
C TYR A 135 -1.19 7.03 13.60
N GLU A 136 0.03 7.33 14.09
CA GLU A 136 0.29 7.46 15.54
C GLU A 136 -0.63 8.52 16.16
N LYS A 137 -0.85 9.63 15.43
CA LYS A 137 -1.75 10.71 15.85
C LYS A 137 -3.23 10.38 15.73
N LEU A 138 -3.59 9.33 14.99
CA LEU A 138 -4.96 8.83 14.90
C LEU A 138 -5.29 7.83 16.03
N GLU A 139 -4.29 7.44 16.84
CA GLU A 139 -4.41 6.41 17.87
C GLU A 139 -4.97 5.08 17.33
N GLN A 140 -4.68 4.80 16.07
CA GLN A 140 -5.14 3.61 15.36
C GLN A 140 -3.97 2.66 15.14
N SER A 141 -4.18 1.38 15.50
CA SER A 141 -3.27 0.33 15.06
C SER A 141 -3.41 0.10 13.57
N VAL A 142 -2.31 -0.12 12.86
CA VAL A 142 -2.30 -0.25 11.40
C VAL A 142 -1.68 -1.55 10.91
N ASN A 143 -2.20 -2.02 9.79
CA ASN A 143 -1.63 -3.10 9.01
C ASN A 143 -0.92 -2.53 7.80
N ILE A 144 0.36 -2.89 7.63
CA ILE A 144 1.15 -2.50 6.46
C ILE A 144 1.32 -3.70 5.54
N CYS A 145 1.06 -3.52 4.25
CA CYS A 145 1.49 -4.46 3.22
C CYS A 145 2.59 -3.81 2.37
N SER A 146 3.78 -4.43 2.35
CA SER A 146 4.88 -4.04 1.49
C SER A 146 4.96 -4.95 0.27
N VAL A 147 5.01 -4.36 -0.93
CA VAL A 147 5.20 -5.05 -2.20
C VAL A 147 6.64 -4.87 -2.61
N ASP A 148 7.46 -5.87 -2.33
CA ASP A 148 8.90 -5.71 -2.33
C ASP A 148 9.64 -7.03 -2.56
N ALA A 149 10.82 -6.97 -3.18
CA ALA A 149 11.71 -8.10 -3.32
C ALA A 149 12.48 -8.43 -2.03
N GLN A 150 12.56 -7.49 -1.08
CA GLN A 150 13.25 -7.58 0.21
C GLN A 150 12.33 -7.18 1.38
N PHE A 151 12.78 -7.35 2.63
CA PHE A 151 12.02 -6.90 3.80
C PHE A 151 12.46 -5.53 4.33
N ASP A 152 13.64 -5.05 3.93
CA ASP A 152 14.24 -3.80 4.38
C ASP A 152 14.29 -3.65 5.91
N LEU A 153 14.67 -4.74 6.59
CA LEU A 153 14.94 -4.75 8.03
C LEU A 153 16.31 -4.14 8.33
N GLY A 154 17.29 -4.38 7.47
CA GLY A 154 18.68 -4.04 7.72
C GLY A 154 19.31 -4.87 8.83
N VAL A 155 20.46 -4.40 9.32
CA VAL A 155 21.11 -4.95 10.53
C VAL A 155 20.96 -3.99 11.70
N ASN A 156 21.08 -4.52 12.92
CA ASN A 156 20.93 -3.77 14.16
C ASN A 156 21.73 -2.45 14.17
N ASN A 157 21.10 -1.39 14.67
CA ASN A 157 21.66 -0.03 14.82
C ASN A 157 22.02 0.70 13.52
N GLN A 158 21.48 0.28 12.37
CA GLN A 158 21.60 1.09 11.16
C GLN A 158 20.66 2.30 11.19
N GLU A 159 21.14 3.40 10.62
CA GLU A 159 20.31 4.57 10.34
C GLU A 159 19.14 4.18 9.42
N LEU A 160 18.01 4.87 9.61
CA LEU A 160 16.81 4.72 8.77
C LEU A 160 17.16 5.02 7.32
N SER A 161 16.73 4.18 6.39
CA SER A 161 16.92 4.30 4.94
C SER A 161 15.90 3.40 4.22
N ASN A 162 15.86 3.47 2.89
CA ASN A 162 15.04 2.54 2.11
C ASN A 162 15.36 1.06 2.34
N GLU A 163 16.59 0.72 2.74
CA GLU A 163 16.99 -0.67 3.05
C GLU A 163 16.71 -1.08 4.52
N THR A 164 16.21 -0.17 5.37
CA THR A 164 16.12 -0.38 6.84
C THR A 164 14.83 0.12 7.49
N TYR A 165 13.87 0.69 6.74
CA TYR A 165 12.72 1.37 7.33
C TYR A 165 11.83 0.46 8.18
N LEU A 166 11.73 -0.83 7.85
CA LEU A 166 10.86 -1.75 8.58
C LEU A 166 11.31 -1.96 10.03
N SER A 167 12.62 -2.08 10.27
CA SER A 167 13.12 -2.22 11.65
C SER A 167 12.85 -0.99 12.50
N HIS A 168 12.91 0.21 11.90
CA HIS A 168 12.54 1.45 12.58
C HIS A 168 11.04 1.50 12.91
N ILE A 169 10.16 1.02 12.02
CA ILE A 169 8.71 0.89 12.32
C ILE A 169 8.49 -0.08 13.49
N ILE A 170 9.11 -1.26 13.46
CA ILE A 170 8.95 -2.30 14.51
C ILE A 170 9.41 -1.80 15.88
N LEU A 171 10.51 -1.04 15.92
CA LEU A 171 11.11 -0.53 17.16
C LEU A 171 10.49 0.78 17.66
N GLN A 172 9.69 1.45 16.83
CA GLN A 172 9.05 2.73 17.14
C GLN A 172 8.16 2.64 18.40
N LYS A 173 8.14 3.71 19.20
CA LYS A 173 7.32 3.82 20.41
C LYS A 173 6.45 5.10 20.37
N PRO A 174 5.13 5.01 20.62
CA PRO A 174 4.36 3.77 20.77
C PRO A 174 4.37 2.94 19.48
N ASN A 175 4.33 1.61 19.60
CA ASN A 175 4.25 0.74 18.43
C ASN A 175 2.77 0.53 18.10
N ILE A 176 2.31 1.10 16.99
CA ILE A 176 0.94 0.95 16.47
C ILE A 176 0.87 -0.05 15.30
N LEU A 177 1.98 -0.66 14.90
CA LEU A 177 1.99 -1.72 13.89
C LEU A 177 1.35 -2.98 14.47
N PHE A 178 0.16 -3.35 13.98
CA PHE A 178 -0.52 -4.57 14.38
C PHE A 178 -0.10 -5.76 13.50
N ASN A 179 -0.08 -5.56 12.18
CA ASN A 179 0.35 -6.57 11.23
C ASN A 179 1.28 -5.97 10.18
N PHE A 180 2.25 -6.77 9.74
CA PHE A 180 2.99 -6.51 8.52
C PHE A 180 2.93 -7.73 7.61
N SER A 181 2.74 -7.48 6.33
CA SER A 181 2.79 -8.49 5.27
C SER A 181 3.75 -8.04 4.18
N ASN A 182 4.71 -8.87 3.81
CA ASN A 182 5.46 -8.69 2.57
C ASN A 182 4.88 -9.61 1.48
N ILE A 183 4.65 -9.05 0.30
CA ILE A 183 4.36 -9.83 -0.92
C ILE A 183 5.43 -9.60 -1.97
N GLY A 184 5.96 -10.69 -2.53
CA GLY A 184 6.90 -10.63 -3.63
C GLY A 184 8.37 -10.83 -3.25
N PHE A 185 8.71 -11.11 -1.99
CA PHE A 185 10.12 -11.29 -1.65
C PHE A 185 10.76 -12.44 -2.43
N GLN A 186 12.05 -12.27 -2.70
CA GLN A 186 12.86 -13.24 -3.42
C GLN A 186 13.93 -13.75 -2.45
N THR A 187 13.92 -15.05 -2.14
CA THR A 187 14.72 -15.63 -1.04
C THR A 187 16.23 -15.39 -1.19
N TYR A 188 16.74 -15.22 -2.40
CA TYR A 188 18.16 -14.93 -2.63
C TYR A 188 18.56 -13.47 -2.34
N TYR A 189 17.60 -12.57 -2.09
CA TYR A 189 17.85 -11.21 -1.62
C TYR A 189 17.59 -11.02 -0.11
N VAL A 190 17.09 -12.04 0.58
CA VAL A 190 16.71 -11.94 2.00
C VAL A 190 17.52 -12.90 2.84
N HIS A 191 18.14 -12.40 3.91
CA HIS A 191 18.90 -13.25 4.81
C HIS A 191 17.99 -14.22 5.58
N GLN A 192 18.47 -15.43 5.92
CA GLN A 192 17.65 -16.41 6.63
C GLN A 192 17.23 -15.91 8.03
N GLU A 193 18.11 -15.18 8.72
CA GLU A 193 17.76 -14.58 10.01
C GLU A 193 16.63 -13.54 9.91
N GLU A 194 16.53 -12.82 8.79
CA GLU A 194 15.41 -11.90 8.55
C GLU A 194 14.11 -12.68 8.32
N ILE A 195 14.17 -13.78 7.57
CA ILE A 195 13.05 -14.71 7.40
C ILE A 195 12.58 -15.19 8.78
N ASP A 196 13.48 -15.75 9.59
CA ASP A 196 13.18 -16.25 10.94
C ASP A 196 12.60 -15.16 11.86
N LEU A 197 13.14 -13.94 11.78
CA LEU A 197 12.62 -12.79 12.54
C LEU A 197 11.17 -12.50 12.16
N MET A 198 10.85 -12.44 10.86
CA MET A 198 9.47 -12.18 10.39
C MET A 198 8.49 -13.23 10.92
N GLU A 199 8.88 -14.50 10.95
CA GLU A 199 8.06 -15.58 11.50
C GLU A 199 7.91 -15.52 13.02
N SER A 200 8.96 -15.14 13.74
CA SER A 200 8.90 -14.94 15.19
C SER A 200 7.99 -13.77 15.58
N LEU A 201 7.92 -12.72 14.74
CA LEU A 201 6.98 -11.60 14.85
C LEU A 201 5.59 -11.93 14.29
N HIS A 202 5.41 -13.15 13.78
CA HIS A 202 4.21 -13.66 13.13
C HIS A 202 3.81 -12.88 11.87
N PHE A 203 4.69 -12.05 11.31
CA PHE A 203 4.42 -11.33 10.07
C PHE A 203 4.32 -12.25 8.86
N GLU A 204 3.47 -11.85 7.92
CA GLU A 204 3.26 -12.62 6.70
C GLU A 204 4.37 -12.33 5.70
N ARG A 205 4.87 -13.38 5.05
CA ARG A 205 5.97 -13.31 4.09
C ARG A 205 5.66 -14.21 2.91
N HIS A 206 5.31 -13.62 1.77
CA HIS A 206 4.85 -14.35 0.59
C HIS A 206 5.85 -14.23 -0.55
N ARG A 207 6.45 -15.36 -0.96
CA ARG A 207 7.40 -15.38 -2.07
C ARG A 207 6.68 -15.07 -3.38
N ILE A 208 7.34 -14.35 -4.28
CA ILE A 208 6.75 -13.96 -5.58
C ILE A 208 6.17 -15.14 -6.38
N GLY A 209 6.84 -16.30 -6.34
CA GLY A 209 6.43 -17.50 -7.08
C GLY A 209 5.05 -18.05 -6.69
N LEU A 210 4.53 -17.70 -5.51
CA LEU A 210 3.19 -18.10 -5.08
C LEU A 210 2.08 -17.45 -5.94
N PHE A 211 2.36 -16.27 -6.51
CA PHE A 211 1.35 -15.45 -7.18
C PHE A 211 1.33 -15.62 -8.70
N HIS A 212 2.39 -16.15 -9.32
CA HIS A 212 2.49 -16.32 -10.78
C HIS A 212 1.34 -17.14 -11.39
N HIS A 213 0.83 -18.14 -10.66
CA HIS A 213 -0.28 -18.96 -11.14
C HIS A 213 -1.65 -18.37 -10.78
N ASN A 214 -1.72 -17.58 -9.71
CA ASN A 214 -2.95 -16.97 -9.23
C ASN A 214 -2.65 -15.67 -8.49
N ILE A 215 -2.61 -14.56 -9.23
CA ILE A 215 -2.43 -13.23 -8.68
C ILE A 215 -3.57 -12.84 -7.72
N GLY A 216 -4.72 -13.52 -7.80
CA GLY A 216 -5.87 -13.32 -6.91
C GLY A 216 -5.56 -13.59 -5.44
N GLU A 217 -4.55 -14.40 -5.11
CA GLU A 217 -4.14 -14.63 -3.72
C GLU A 217 -3.51 -13.39 -3.07
N ALA A 218 -3.14 -12.37 -3.85
CA ALA A 218 -2.73 -11.08 -3.30
C ALA A 218 -3.93 -10.29 -2.72
N GLU A 219 -5.16 -10.52 -3.21
CA GLU A 219 -6.33 -9.73 -2.82
C GLU A 219 -6.62 -9.77 -1.32
N PRO A 220 -6.65 -10.93 -0.64
CA PRO A 220 -6.98 -10.95 0.77
C PRO A 220 -5.90 -10.28 1.63
N ILE A 221 -4.62 -10.35 1.21
CA ILE A 221 -3.50 -9.70 1.91
C ILE A 221 -3.64 -8.18 1.81
N LEU A 222 -3.91 -7.67 0.62
CA LEU A 222 -4.10 -6.24 0.36
C LEU A 222 -5.41 -5.71 0.98
N ARG A 223 -6.44 -6.55 1.06
CA ARG A 223 -7.72 -6.22 1.72
C ARG A 223 -7.58 -6.03 3.23
N ASP A 224 -6.58 -6.65 3.86
CA ASP A 224 -6.29 -6.45 5.28
C ASP A 224 -5.35 -5.28 5.56
N ALA A 225 -4.77 -4.64 4.54
CA ALA A 225 -3.85 -3.51 4.74
C ALA A 225 -4.59 -2.17 4.93
N ASP A 226 -4.08 -1.35 5.84
CA ASP A 226 -4.41 0.08 5.96
C ASP A 226 -3.48 0.93 5.09
N ILE A 227 -2.20 0.54 5.04
CA ILE A 227 -1.13 1.17 4.25
C ILE A 227 -0.56 0.13 3.29
N VAL A 228 -0.47 0.48 2.01
CA VAL A 228 0.33 -0.27 1.03
C VAL A 228 1.53 0.55 0.60
N SER A 229 2.72 -0.04 0.74
CA SER A 229 3.99 0.51 0.25
C SER A 229 4.50 -0.35 -0.89
N PHE A 230 4.59 0.22 -2.09
CA PHE A 230 5.01 -0.50 -3.29
C PHE A 230 6.40 -0.03 -3.73
N ASP A 231 7.39 -0.92 -3.65
CA ASP A 231 8.72 -0.69 -4.21
C ASP A 231 8.74 -1.05 -5.70
N MET A 232 8.98 -0.06 -6.56
CA MET A 232 9.10 -0.28 -8.01
C MET A 232 10.27 -1.20 -8.39
N ARG A 233 11.28 -1.40 -7.52
CA ARG A 233 12.38 -2.36 -7.70
C ARG A 233 11.93 -3.82 -7.69
N SER A 234 10.76 -4.10 -7.12
CA SER A 234 10.19 -5.44 -7.10
C SER A 234 9.67 -5.89 -8.47
N ILE A 235 9.52 -4.95 -9.41
CA ILE A 235 9.10 -5.20 -10.79
C ILE A 235 10.33 -5.55 -11.63
N ARG A 236 10.19 -6.52 -12.54
CA ARG A 236 11.31 -6.93 -13.39
C ARG A 236 11.80 -5.76 -14.25
N HIS A 237 13.11 -5.69 -14.44
CA HIS A 237 13.78 -4.60 -15.16
C HIS A 237 13.29 -4.44 -16.61
N SER A 238 12.81 -5.50 -17.26
CA SER A 238 12.25 -5.38 -18.63
C SER A 238 11.02 -4.48 -18.69
N ASP A 239 10.28 -4.37 -17.58
CA ASP A 239 9.02 -3.64 -17.47
C ASP A 239 9.23 -2.30 -16.73
N ALA A 240 10.14 -2.28 -15.74
CA ALA A 240 10.49 -1.12 -14.92
C ALA A 240 12.03 -0.88 -14.88
N PRO A 241 12.66 -0.35 -15.95
CA PRO A 241 14.11 -0.10 -15.98
C PRO A 241 14.60 1.07 -15.12
N ALA A 242 13.72 1.91 -14.55
CA ALA A 242 14.05 3.14 -13.83
C ALA A 242 14.61 2.91 -12.40
N ASN A 243 15.58 2.01 -12.29
CA ASN A 243 16.32 1.77 -11.07
C ASN A 243 17.73 1.29 -11.37
N ARG A 244 18.73 1.85 -10.69
CA ARG A 244 20.14 1.48 -10.86
C ARG A 244 20.41 -0.02 -10.65
N HIS A 245 19.66 -0.64 -9.74
CA HIS A 245 19.83 -2.01 -9.29
C HIS A 245 18.70 -2.93 -9.75
N GLY A 246 17.98 -2.58 -10.82
CA GLY A 246 16.87 -3.37 -11.33
C GLY A 246 17.27 -4.84 -11.60
N SER A 247 16.39 -5.75 -11.21
CA SER A 247 16.60 -7.20 -11.32
C SER A 247 15.93 -7.76 -12.58
N PRO A 248 16.50 -8.79 -13.24
CA PRO A 248 15.82 -9.46 -14.35
C PRO A 248 14.52 -10.17 -13.92
N ASN A 249 14.41 -10.55 -12.64
CA ASN A 249 13.24 -11.24 -12.09
C ASN A 249 12.50 -10.33 -11.11
N GLY A 250 11.18 -10.36 -11.20
CA GLY A 250 10.29 -9.52 -10.41
C GLY A 250 8.86 -9.65 -10.94
N TRP A 251 7.97 -8.81 -10.45
CA TRP A 251 6.60 -8.74 -10.93
C TRP A 251 6.57 -8.36 -12.42
N TYR A 252 5.65 -8.97 -13.17
CA TYR A 252 5.26 -8.44 -14.47
C TYR A 252 4.51 -7.11 -14.29
N GLY A 253 4.60 -6.20 -15.24
CA GLY A 253 3.90 -4.91 -15.18
C GLY A 253 2.38 -5.06 -14.99
N GLU A 254 1.77 -6.07 -15.62
CA GLU A 254 0.36 -6.39 -15.47
C GLU A 254 0.01 -6.91 -14.07
N GLU A 255 0.90 -7.69 -13.43
CA GLU A 255 0.73 -8.14 -12.04
C GLU A 255 0.82 -6.96 -11.06
N ALA A 256 1.76 -6.03 -11.28
CA ALA A 256 1.87 -4.81 -10.48
C ALA A 256 0.59 -3.96 -10.57
N CYS A 257 0.00 -3.84 -11.77
CA CYS A 257 -1.28 -3.18 -11.97
C CYS A 257 -2.43 -3.92 -11.26
N ALA A 258 -2.46 -5.26 -11.30
CA ALA A 258 -3.46 -6.06 -10.60
C ALA A 258 -3.36 -5.90 -9.08
N ILE A 259 -2.15 -5.88 -8.52
CA ILE A 259 -1.88 -5.61 -7.09
C ILE A 259 -2.40 -4.21 -6.71
N ALA A 260 -2.05 -3.18 -7.49
CA ALA A 260 -2.54 -1.82 -7.25
C ALA A 260 -4.08 -1.75 -7.30
N ARG A 261 -4.70 -2.46 -8.26
CA ARG A 261 -6.15 -2.59 -8.34
C ARG A 261 -6.75 -3.23 -7.08
N TYR A 262 -6.22 -4.36 -6.61
CA TYR A 262 -6.69 -5.03 -5.41
C TYR A 262 -6.55 -4.16 -4.15
N ALA A 263 -5.43 -3.42 -4.03
CA ALA A 263 -5.25 -2.42 -2.99
C ALA A 263 -6.37 -1.35 -3.04
N GLY A 264 -6.68 -0.82 -4.23
CA GLY A 264 -7.76 0.14 -4.42
C GLY A 264 -9.14 -0.40 -4.04
N MET A 265 -9.39 -1.69 -4.30
CA MET A 265 -10.65 -2.37 -3.96
C MET A 265 -10.84 -2.64 -2.45
N SER A 266 -9.79 -2.52 -1.65
CA SER A 266 -9.86 -2.73 -0.20
C SER A 266 -10.67 -1.62 0.43
N ASP A 267 -11.79 -1.94 1.09
CA ASP A 267 -12.57 -0.93 1.82
C ASP A 267 -11.78 -0.37 3.02
N LYS A 268 -10.83 -1.15 3.58
CA LYS A 268 -10.00 -0.82 4.74
C LYS A 268 -8.82 0.11 4.40
N LEU A 269 -8.28 0.01 3.19
CA LEU A 269 -7.07 0.75 2.81
C LEU A 269 -7.32 2.26 2.76
N THR A 270 -6.47 2.99 3.48
CA THR A 270 -6.53 4.44 3.64
C THR A 270 -5.29 5.15 3.11
N SER A 271 -4.20 4.45 2.75
CA SER A 271 -3.00 5.05 2.16
C SER A 271 -2.30 4.10 1.17
N PHE A 272 -1.87 4.63 0.03
CA PHE A 272 -1.14 3.90 -1.00
C PHE A 272 0.09 4.69 -1.44
N GLY A 273 1.24 4.03 -1.52
CA GLY A 273 2.49 4.66 -1.95
C GLY A 273 3.22 3.86 -3.01
N ILE A 274 3.81 4.56 -3.98
CA ILE A 274 4.78 4.02 -4.94
C ILE A 274 6.12 4.72 -4.73
N TYR A 275 7.18 3.91 -4.65
CA TYR A 275 8.52 4.36 -4.24
C TYR A 275 9.61 3.81 -5.17
N GLU A 276 10.82 4.35 -5.04
CA GLU A 276 12.07 3.92 -5.69
C GLU A 276 12.13 4.08 -7.22
N TYR A 277 11.17 4.81 -7.81
CA TYR A 277 11.25 5.24 -9.20
C TYR A 277 12.32 6.32 -9.37
N ASN A 278 13.33 6.04 -10.20
CA ASN A 278 14.43 6.96 -10.48
C ASN A 278 14.49 7.33 -11.97
N PRO A 279 14.08 8.56 -12.34
CA PRO A 279 13.97 8.97 -13.74
C PRO A 279 15.30 8.95 -14.50
N GLN A 280 16.44 9.04 -13.80
CA GLN A 280 17.77 9.02 -14.42
C GLN A 280 18.10 7.69 -15.11
N TYR A 281 17.45 6.61 -14.70
CA TYR A 281 17.63 5.26 -15.28
C TYR A 281 16.46 4.85 -16.19
N ASP A 282 15.40 5.67 -16.28
CA ASP A 282 14.25 5.30 -17.09
C ASP A 282 14.57 5.41 -18.59
N ARG A 283 13.89 4.58 -19.37
CA ARG A 283 14.01 4.57 -20.83
C ARG A 283 12.66 4.85 -21.43
N HIS A 284 12.55 5.94 -22.21
CA HIS A 284 11.30 6.34 -22.85
C HIS A 284 10.12 6.45 -21.86
N GLU A 285 10.41 6.85 -20.62
CA GLU A 285 9.43 7.01 -19.53
C GLU A 285 8.63 5.72 -19.26
N GLN A 286 9.23 4.56 -19.55
CA GLN A 286 8.53 3.28 -19.46
C GLN A 286 8.08 2.99 -18.02
N THR A 287 8.96 3.22 -17.05
CA THR A 287 8.62 2.96 -15.65
C THR A 287 7.68 4.03 -15.11
N ALA A 288 7.82 5.29 -15.55
CA ALA A 288 6.85 6.35 -15.25
C ALA A 288 5.43 6.00 -15.73
N LYS A 289 5.31 5.47 -16.96
CA LYS A 289 4.04 4.99 -17.52
C LYS A 289 3.46 3.83 -16.75
N LEU A 290 4.31 2.88 -16.31
CA LEU A 290 3.85 1.78 -15.47
C LEU A 290 3.34 2.29 -14.11
N GLY A 291 4.07 3.18 -13.43
CA GLY A 291 3.62 3.80 -12.18
C GLY A 291 2.29 4.54 -12.35
N ALA A 292 2.12 5.26 -13.46
CA ALA A 292 0.87 5.91 -13.82
C ALA A 292 -0.28 4.91 -14.02
N GLN A 293 -0.04 3.79 -14.70
CA GLN A 293 -1.04 2.73 -14.89
C GLN A 293 -1.40 2.06 -13.57
N MET A 294 -0.44 1.83 -12.67
CA MET A 294 -0.69 1.31 -11.33
C MET A 294 -1.62 2.24 -10.54
N ILE A 295 -1.34 3.55 -10.54
CA ILE A 295 -2.23 4.55 -9.93
C ILE A 295 -3.61 4.52 -10.57
N TRP A 296 -3.69 4.47 -11.90
CA TRP A 296 -4.97 4.40 -12.61
C TRP A 296 -5.80 3.18 -12.20
N TYR A 297 -5.17 2.00 -12.10
CA TYR A 297 -5.85 0.78 -11.65
C TYR A 297 -6.21 0.81 -10.17
N PHE A 298 -5.41 1.47 -9.33
CA PHE A 298 -5.78 1.72 -7.94
C PHE A 298 -7.06 2.59 -7.86
N LEU A 299 -7.15 3.66 -8.64
CA LEU A 299 -8.36 4.49 -8.74
C LEU A 299 -9.57 3.68 -9.26
N GLU A 300 -9.37 2.82 -10.26
CA GLU A 300 -10.41 1.89 -10.71
C GLU A 300 -10.85 0.94 -9.57
N GLY A 301 -9.90 0.43 -8.80
CA GLY A 301 -10.17 -0.40 -7.62
C GLY A 301 -11.07 0.31 -6.60
N ILE A 302 -10.82 1.60 -6.33
CA ILE A 302 -11.66 2.42 -5.44
C ILE A 302 -13.08 2.50 -5.98
N SER A 303 -13.26 2.68 -7.29
CA SER A 303 -14.59 2.83 -7.92
C SER A 303 -15.48 1.59 -7.79
N VAL A 304 -14.88 0.42 -7.51
CA VAL A 304 -15.59 -0.85 -7.37
C VAL A 304 -15.62 -1.36 -5.92
N ARG A 305 -15.18 -0.55 -4.94
CA ARG A 305 -15.34 -0.83 -3.51
C ARG A 305 -16.80 -1.18 -3.22
N LYS A 306 -17.00 -2.25 -2.45
CA LYS A 306 -18.32 -2.83 -2.18
C LYS A 306 -18.84 -2.49 -0.79
N ASN A 307 -18.03 -1.79 0.02
CA ASN A 307 -18.32 -1.51 1.41
C ASN A 307 -18.61 -2.80 2.19
N ASP A 308 -17.76 -3.82 1.99
CA ASP A 308 -17.83 -5.06 2.74
C ASP A 308 -17.30 -4.85 4.19
N PHE A 309 -17.30 -5.91 5.02
CA PHE A 309 -16.64 -5.90 6.32
C PHE A 309 -15.21 -5.31 6.25
N PRO A 310 -14.81 -4.41 7.17
CA PRO A 310 -15.43 -4.12 8.47
C PRO A 310 -16.61 -3.13 8.46
N PHE A 311 -16.95 -2.53 7.33
CA PHE A 311 -17.93 -1.44 7.24
C PHE A 311 -19.36 -1.92 6.92
N GLY A 312 -19.48 -2.98 6.10
CA GLY A 312 -20.77 -3.56 5.71
C GLY A 312 -21.43 -4.45 6.77
N ASP A 313 -22.76 -4.61 6.69
CA ASP A 313 -23.51 -5.55 7.53
C ASP A 313 -23.29 -7.01 7.10
N ARG A 314 -23.00 -7.86 8.08
CA ARG A 314 -22.72 -9.29 7.94
C ARG A 314 -23.97 -10.15 7.86
N SER A 315 -25.15 -9.58 8.09
CA SER A 315 -26.43 -10.31 8.09
C SER A 315 -26.72 -11.09 6.79
N SER A 316 -26.12 -10.65 5.67
CA SER A 316 -26.28 -11.27 4.35
C SER A 316 -25.16 -12.24 3.96
N TYR A 317 -24.21 -12.55 4.86
CA TYR A 317 -23.09 -13.42 4.51
C TYR A 317 -23.46 -14.89 4.65
N ALA A 318 -23.12 -15.70 3.66
CA ALA A 318 -23.24 -17.14 3.76
C ALA A 318 -22.15 -17.68 4.70
N LYS A 319 -22.56 -18.39 5.75
CA LYS A 319 -21.65 -19.03 6.72
C LYS A 319 -21.40 -20.49 6.35
N TYR A 320 -20.12 -20.87 6.33
CA TYR A 320 -19.65 -22.25 6.11
C TYR A 320 -18.89 -22.71 7.35
N ILE A 321 -19.24 -23.87 7.88
CA ILE A 321 -18.61 -24.46 9.06
C ILE A 321 -17.82 -25.67 8.59
N VAL A 322 -16.52 -25.66 8.87
CA VAL A 322 -15.58 -26.70 8.48
C VAL A 322 -15.04 -27.34 9.75
N PRO A 323 -15.50 -28.55 10.10
CA PRO A 323 -14.91 -29.31 11.20
C PRO A 323 -13.43 -29.57 10.91
N ASN A 324 -12.58 -29.42 11.93
CA ASN A 324 -11.17 -29.72 11.81
C ASN A 324 -10.80 -30.79 12.85
N SER A 325 -10.08 -31.82 12.43
CA SER A 325 -9.75 -32.95 13.32
C SER A 325 -8.65 -32.63 14.34
N THR A 326 -7.86 -31.59 14.07
CA THR A 326 -6.67 -31.21 14.84
C THR A 326 -6.95 -30.09 15.83
N LEU A 327 -7.89 -29.19 15.53
CA LEU A 327 -8.31 -28.10 16.40
C LEU A 327 -9.46 -28.55 17.30
N ASP A 328 -9.47 -28.09 18.57
CA ASP A 328 -10.61 -28.26 19.49
C ASP A 328 -11.83 -27.37 19.13
N GLN A 329 -11.88 -26.84 17.90
CA GLN A 329 -12.93 -25.96 17.40
C GLN A 329 -13.07 -26.07 15.88
N ASP A 330 -14.28 -25.80 15.39
CA ASP A 330 -14.56 -25.71 13.96
C ASP A 330 -14.03 -24.40 13.37
N LEU A 331 -13.61 -24.43 12.10
CA LEU A 331 -13.29 -23.23 11.34
C LEU A 331 -14.57 -22.66 10.73
N HIS A 332 -14.86 -21.38 11.00
CA HIS A 332 -16.01 -20.70 10.41
C HIS A 332 -15.58 -19.73 9.31
N PHE A 333 -16.04 -20.00 8.10
CA PHE A 333 -15.86 -19.13 6.94
C PHE A 333 -17.14 -18.36 6.63
N TYR A 334 -16.97 -17.17 6.07
CA TYR A 334 -18.06 -16.31 5.64
C TYR A 334 -17.79 -15.82 4.22
N LYS A 335 -18.82 -15.86 3.38
CA LYS A 335 -18.77 -15.34 2.02
C LYS A 335 -19.78 -14.20 1.85
N SER A 336 -19.34 -13.07 1.31
CA SER A 336 -20.24 -11.98 0.92
C SER A 336 -20.96 -12.37 -0.35
N ASP A 337 -22.30 -12.38 -0.32
CA ASP A 337 -23.11 -12.62 -1.52
C ASP A 337 -23.01 -11.47 -2.54
N ARG A 338 -22.54 -10.29 -2.10
CA ARG A 338 -22.41 -9.09 -2.95
C ARG A 338 -21.09 -9.07 -3.72
N SER A 339 -19.98 -9.36 -3.04
CA SER A 339 -18.64 -9.27 -3.62
C SER A 339 -18.01 -10.62 -3.95
N GLY A 340 -18.55 -11.71 -3.40
CA GLY A 340 -17.96 -13.05 -3.50
C GLY A 340 -16.70 -13.26 -2.65
N ARG A 341 -16.26 -12.24 -1.90
CA ARG A 341 -15.09 -12.28 -1.03
C ARG A 341 -15.32 -13.16 0.19
N TRP A 342 -14.23 -13.69 0.73
CA TRP A 342 -14.24 -14.61 1.86
C TRP A 342 -13.56 -14.01 3.09
N TRP A 343 -14.03 -14.44 4.25
CA TRP A 343 -13.43 -14.18 5.56
C TRP A 343 -13.44 -15.46 6.38
N ILE A 344 -12.49 -15.57 7.31
CA ILE A 344 -12.43 -16.65 8.30
C ILE A 344 -12.49 -16.05 9.72
N GLU A 345 -13.22 -16.69 10.62
CA GLU A 345 -13.25 -16.31 12.04
C GLU A 345 -12.02 -16.83 12.77
N VAL A 346 -11.40 -15.94 13.55
CA VAL A 346 -10.35 -16.26 14.50
C VAL A 346 -10.84 -15.88 15.90
N PRO A 347 -10.81 -16.79 16.89
CA PRO A 347 -11.18 -16.46 18.26
C PRO A 347 -10.18 -15.45 18.86
N LEU A 348 -10.69 -14.51 19.65
CA LEU A 348 -9.88 -13.57 20.42
C LEU A 348 -9.67 -14.15 21.83
N GLN A 349 -8.43 -14.29 22.28
CA GLN A 349 -8.15 -14.65 23.69
C GLN A 349 -7.96 -13.36 24.50
N GLY A 350 -8.82 -13.11 25.48
CA GLY A 350 -8.77 -11.92 26.32
C GLY A 350 -10.04 -11.69 27.13
N ASP A 351 -10.03 -10.73 28.06
CA ASP A 351 -11.22 -10.38 28.85
C ASP A 351 -12.32 -9.83 27.92
N PRO A 352 -13.50 -10.49 27.84
CA PRO A 352 -14.65 -10.01 27.06
C PRO A 352 -15.13 -8.61 27.45
N SER A 353 -14.70 -8.07 28.59
CA SER A 353 -14.97 -6.69 29.01
C SER A 353 -14.14 -5.65 28.25
N ILE A 354 -12.99 -6.05 27.70
CA ILE A 354 -12.06 -5.20 26.93
C ILE A 354 -12.37 -5.32 25.43
N PHE A 355 -12.65 -6.52 24.96
CA PHE A 355 -13.02 -6.78 23.58
C PHE A 355 -14.54 -6.93 23.45
N HIS A 356 -15.22 -5.90 22.92
CA HIS A 356 -16.65 -5.96 22.60
C HIS A 356 -17.03 -7.06 21.58
N LYS A 357 -16.05 -7.79 21.02
CA LYS A 357 -16.22 -8.92 20.09
C LYS A 357 -15.42 -10.11 20.60
N ARG A 358 -15.97 -11.33 20.48
CA ARG A 358 -15.31 -12.60 20.85
C ARG A 358 -14.44 -13.21 19.74
N HIS A 359 -14.58 -12.72 18.52
CA HIS A 359 -13.89 -13.23 17.34
C HIS A 359 -13.52 -12.05 16.41
N ALA A 360 -12.38 -12.16 15.76
CA ALA A 360 -11.98 -11.33 14.63
C ALA A 360 -12.37 -12.04 13.31
N LEU A 361 -12.66 -11.26 12.27
CA LEU A 361 -12.83 -11.76 10.91
C LEU A 361 -11.64 -11.30 10.08
N ILE A 362 -11.02 -12.24 9.39
CA ILE A 362 -9.81 -11.97 8.63
C ILE A 362 -10.08 -12.29 7.17
N PRO A 363 -9.73 -11.39 6.23
CA PRO A 363 -9.79 -11.67 4.80
C PRO A 363 -9.11 -13.00 4.46
N CYS A 364 -9.80 -13.88 3.73
CA CYS A 364 -9.22 -15.10 3.18
C CYS A 364 -9.65 -15.30 1.73
N SER A 365 -9.03 -16.26 1.03
CA SER A 365 -9.42 -16.66 -0.32
C SER A 365 -10.37 -17.86 -0.29
N TYR A 366 -10.94 -18.18 -1.45
CA TYR A 366 -11.66 -19.44 -1.61
C TYR A 366 -10.71 -20.64 -1.52
N PHE A 367 -9.44 -20.47 -1.88
CA PHE A 367 -8.42 -21.52 -1.75
C PHE A 367 -8.17 -21.86 -0.27
N ASP A 368 -8.10 -20.86 0.62
CA ASP A 368 -8.01 -21.08 2.08
C ASP A 368 -9.18 -21.97 2.58
N TYR A 369 -10.40 -21.75 2.05
CA TYR A 369 -11.56 -22.60 2.38
C TYR A 369 -11.41 -24.03 1.86
N LEU A 370 -10.89 -24.21 0.63
CA LEU A 370 -10.67 -25.54 0.06
C LEU A 370 -9.64 -26.34 0.86
N GLN A 371 -8.54 -25.71 1.26
CA GLN A 371 -7.53 -26.33 2.13
C GLN A 371 -8.14 -26.78 3.46
N ALA A 372 -8.92 -25.90 4.11
CA ALA A 372 -9.63 -26.25 5.34
C ALA A 372 -10.60 -27.43 5.15
N ALA A 373 -11.28 -27.50 4.02
CA ALA A 373 -12.18 -28.62 3.70
C ALA A 373 -11.44 -29.95 3.50
N GLU A 374 -10.13 -29.89 3.22
CA GLU A 374 -9.21 -31.04 3.16
C GLU A 374 -8.49 -31.30 4.50
N ASP A 375 -8.99 -30.69 5.60
CA ASP A 375 -8.47 -30.80 6.97
C ASP A 375 -7.11 -30.10 7.21
N GLU A 376 -6.66 -29.27 6.25
CA GLU A 376 -5.47 -28.42 6.40
C GLU A 376 -5.83 -27.07 7.02
N ILE A 377 -5.10 -26.64 8.06
CA ILE A 377 -5.35 -25.33 8.69
C ILE A 377 -4.66 -24.24 7.86
N PRO A 378 -5.38 -23.22 7.34
CA PRO A 378 -4.76 -22.17 6.54
C PRO A 378 -3.72 -21.37 7.34
N ASP A 379 -2.55 -21.13 6.74
CA ASP A 379 -1.43 -20.42 7.38
C ASP A 379 -1.84 -19.03 7.91
N ARG A 380 -2.70 -18.33 7.17
CA ARG A 380 -3.24 -17.02 7.55
C ARG A 380 -4.04 -17.06 8.85
N TRP A 381 -4.84 -18.12 9.03
CA TRP A 381 -5.59 -18.35 10.27
C TRP A 381 -4.63 -18.62 11.43
N MET A 382 -3.61 -19.46 11.22
CA MET A 382 -2.60 -19.77 12.24
C MET A 382 -1.81 -18.54 12.67
N SER A 383 -1.33 -17.72 11.71
CA SER A 383 -0.61 -16.47 11.99
C SER A 383 -1.47 -15.51 12.82
N ALA A 384 -2.72 -15.32 12.42
CA ALA A 384 -3.64 -14.45 13.14
C ALA A 384 -4.00 -14.99 14.53
N PHE A 385 -4.25 -16.29 14.66
CA PHE A 385 -4.54 -16.91 15.94
C PHE A 385 -3.39 -16.70 16.92
N ARG A 386 -2.13 -16.87 16.48
CA ARG A 386 -0.94 -16.61 17.33
C ARG A 386 -0.77 -15.15 17.73
N LYS A 387 -1.18 -14.19 16.89
CA LYS A 387 -1.13 -12.75 17.22
C LYS A 387 -2.23 -12.31 18.18
N LEU A 388 -3.39 -12.96 18.09
CA LEU A 388 -4.62 -12.64 18.83
C LEU A 388 -4.82 -13.51 20.08
N SER A 389 -3.92 -14.46 20.30
CA SER A 389 -3.81 -15.27 21.51
C SER A 389 -2.72 -14.70 22.41
#